data_AF-A0A7V3XJA0-F1
#
_entry.id   AF-A0A7V3XJA0-F1
#
_cell.length_a   1.000
_cell.length_b   1.000
_cell.length_c   1.000
_cell.angle_alpha   90.00
_cell.angle_beta   90.00
_cell.angle_gamma   90.00
#
_symmetry.space_group_name_H-M   'P 1'
#
loop_
_entity.id
_entity.type
_entity.pdbx_description
1 polymer ?
#
loop_
_entity_poly.entity_id
_entity_poly.type
_entity_poly.pdbx_seq_one_letter_code
_entity_poly.pdbx_strand_id
1 'polypeptide(L)'
;MRVDVLRALLLGGALVAVTGCATSEEWAEWKAHPSHFASGSHLGFSVRNREGTAPRVTRQDVALAREEAWWGRPITVSQEQILER
;
A
#
# COMPACT_ATOMS: atom_id res chain seq x y z
N MET A 1 -0.32 -38.16 10.66
CA MET A 1 -1.05 -36.89 10.92
C MET A 1 -0.14 -35.67 10.97
N ARG A 2 0.79 -35.55 11.94
CA ARG A 2 1.60 -34.31 12.08
C ARG A 2 2.57 -34.07 10.91
N VAL A 3 3.13 -35.14 10.34
CA VAL A 3 4.05 -35.08 9.19
C VAL A 3 3.30 -34.81 7.88
N ASP A 4 2.08 -35.36 7.74
CA ASP A 4 1.26 -35.20 6.54
C ASP A 4 0.71 -33.77 6.42
N VAL A 5 0.32 -33.17 7.54
CA VAL A 5 -0.05 -31.74 7.62
C VAL A 5 1.15 -30.85 7.29
N LEU A 6 2.35 -31.17 7.81
CA LEU A 6 3.55 -30.41 7.49
C LEU A 6 3.89 -30.48 6.00
N ARG A 7 3.80 -31.67 5.39
CA ARG A 7 4.02 -31.87 3.95
C ARG A 7 2.99 -31.13 3.10
N ALA A 8 1.71 -31.17 3.49
CA ALA A 8 0.66 -30.43 2.81
C ALA A 8 0.88 -28.90 2.90
N LEU A 9 1.31 -28.39 4.06
CA LEU A 9 1.67 -26.98 4.24
C LEU A 9 2.89 -26.58 3.41
N LEU A 10 3.92 -27.44 3.34
CA LEU A 10 5.11 -27.18 2.53
C LEU A 10 4.79 -27.19 1.03
N LEU A 11 3.99 -28.15 0.55
CA LEU A 11 3.56 -28.22 -0.84
C LEU A 11 2.66 -27.05 -1.22
N GLY A 12 1.70 -26.72 -0.35
CA GLY A 12 0.82 -25.56 -0.54
C GLY A 12 1.60 -24.24 -0.55
N GLY A 13 2.53 -24.07 0.40
CA GLY A 13 3.40 -22.89 0.46
C GLY A 13 4.31 -22.76 -0.76
N ALA A 14 4.86 -23.88 -1.24
CA ALA A 14 5.64 -23.90 -2.47
C ALA A 14 4.78 -23.47 -3.67
N LEU A 15 3.58 -24.04 -3.85
CA LEU A 15 2.67 -23.65 -4.93
C LEU A 15 2.34 -22.15 -4.90
N VAL A 16 1.99 -21.62 -3.73
CA VAL A 16 1.66 -20.19 -3.54
C VAL A 16 2.86 -19.30 -3.86
N ALA A 17 4.08 -19.73 -3.55
CA ALA A 17 5.30 -18.98 -3.84
C ALA A 17 5.60 -18.93 -5.36
N VAL A 18 5.32 -20.01 -6.11
CA VAL A 18 5.50 -20.01 -7.58
C VAL A 18 4.36 -19.32 -8.32
N THR A 19 3.17 -19.21 -7.72
CA THR A 19 2.03 -18.47 -8.29
C THR A 19 1.87 -17.06 -7.70
N GLY A 20 2.84 -16.58 -6.92
CA GLY A 20 2.80 -15.22 -6.38
C GLY A 20 2.65 -14.22 -7.52
N CYS A 21 1.67 -13.31 -7.42
CA CYS A 21 1.20 -12.49 -8.53
C CYS A 21 2.24 -11.56 -9.18
N ALA A 22 3.40 -11.38 -8.56
CA ALA A 22 4.53 -10.63 -9.11
C ALA A 22 5.85 -11.12 -8.52
N THR A 23 6.88 -11.24 -9.37
CA THR A 23 8.28 -11.52 -9.05
C THR A 23 8.91 -10.38 -8.24
N SER A 24 10.07 -10.65 -7.62
CA SER A 24 10.80 -9.62 -6.88
C SER A 24 11.26 -8.46 -7.76
N GLU A 25 11.60 -8.71 -9.02
CA GLU A 25 11.93 -7.66 -9.98
C GLU A 25 10.71 -6.82 -10.34
N GLU A 26 9.55 -7.43 -10.61
CA GLU A 26 8.30 -6.70 -10.87
C GLU A 26 7.87 -5.84 -9.67
N TRP A 27 8.05 -6.34 -8.45
CA TRP A 27 7.83 -5.54 -7.23
C TRP A 27 8.83 -4.40 -7.07
N ALA A 28 10.10 -4.62 -7.43
CA ALA A 28 11.12 -3.57 -7.39
C ALA A 28 10.83 -2.47 -8.42
N GLU A 29 10.46 -2.87 -9.64
CA GLU A 29 10.08 -1.99 -10.74
C GLU A 29 8.84 -1.17 -10.36
N TRP A 30 7.80 -1.80 -9.83
CA TRP A 30 6.60 -1.09 -9.34
C TRP A 30 6.95 -0.05 -8.26
N LYS A 31 7.79 -0.41 -7.28
CA LYS A 31 8.23 0.54 -6.23
C LYS A 31 9.04 1.70 -6.78
N ALA A 32 9.77 1.50 -7.87
CA ALA A 32 10.56 2.56 -8.51
C ALA A 32 9.69 3.60 -9.25
N HIS A 33 8.40 3.28 -9.49
CA HIS A 33 7.46 4.16 -10.16
C HIS A 33 6.43 4.71 -9.17
N PRO A 34 6.66 5.89 -8.55
CA PRO A 34 5.67 6.55 -7.72
C PRO A 34 4.57 7.15 -8.62
N SER A 35 3.73 6.28 -9.17
CA SER A 35 2.53 6.71 -9.87
C SER A 35 1.61 7.44 -8.91
N HIS A 36 0.97 8.51 -9.38
CA HIS A 36 -0.02 9.28 -8.61
C HIS A 36 -0.97 8.34 -7.85
N PHE A 37 -1.18 8.60 -6.56
CA PHE A 37 -2.05 7.83 -5.65
C PHE A 37 -1.56 6.41 -5.26
N ALA A 38 -0.55 5.83 -5.90
CA ALA A 38 -0.10 4.47 -5.61
C ALA A 38 1.43 4.33 -5.70
N SER A 39 2.10 4.56 -4.57
CA SER A 39 3.51 4.25 -4.37
C SER A 39 3.71 3.25 -3.23
N GLY A 40 4.88 2.60 -3.19
CA GLY A 40 5.26 1.75 -2.06
C GLY A 40 5.28 2.51 -0.73
N SER A 41 5.72 3.78 -0.74
CA SER A 41 5.70 4.65 0.42
C SER A 41 4.29 4.95 0.91
N HIS A 42 3.36 5.25 -0.01
CA HIS A 42 1.95 5.52 0.29
C HIS A 42 1.28 4.28 0.91
N LEU A 43 1.56 3.10 0.36
CA LEU A 43 1.08 1.83 0.92
C LEU A 43 1.60 1.63 2.34
N GLY A 44 2.92 1.80 2.55
CA GLY A 44 3.54 1.66 3.88
C GLY A 44 2.99 2.64 4.91
N PHE A 45 2.75 3.90 4.51
CA PHE A 45 2.08 4.90 5.34
C PHE A 45 0.66 4.47 5.72
N SER A 46 -0.12 4.00 4.75
CA SER A 46 -1.51 3.59 4.95
C SER A 46 -1.64 2.38 5.87
N VAL A 47 -0.76 1.38 5.72
CA VAL A 47 -0.72 0.20 6.61
C VAL A 47 -0.39 0.60 8.05
N ARG A 48 0.59 1.50 8.23
CA ARG A 48 1.01 1.98 9.56
C ARG A 48 -0.07 2.81 10.24
N ASN A 49 -0.83 3.59 9.47
CA ASN A 49 -1.84 4.54 9.94
C ASN A 49 -3.28 4.07 9.63
N ARG A 50 -3.50 2.76 9.54
CA ARG A 50 -4.82 2.18 9.27
C ARG A 50 -5.83 2.55 10.35
N GLU A 51 -7.10 2.52 9.99
CA GLU A 51 -8.21 2.76 10.93
C GLU A 51 -8.12 1.87 12.17
N GLY A 52 -8.52 2.41 13.32
CA GLY A 52 -8.43 1.71 14.61
C GLY A 52 -7.03 1.68 15.23
N THR A 53 -6.03 2.34 14.62
CA THR A 53 -4.72 2.58 15.24
C THR A 53 -4.60 4.03 15.71
N ALA A 54 -3.60 4.32 16.55
CA ALA A 54 -3.21 5.70 16.86
C ALA A 54 -2.23 6.19 15.77
N PRO A 55 -2.69 7.01 14.79
CA PRO A 55 -1.86 7.42 13.68
C PRO A 55 -0.67 8.25 14.16
N ARG A 56 0.49 8.03 13.53
CA ARG A 56 1.70 8.81 13.74
C ARG A 56 2.13 9.39 12.40
N VAL A 57 1.88 10.68 12.25
CA VAL A 57 2.24 11.45 11.06
C VAL A 57 3.41 12.36 11.40
N THR A 58 4.51 12.20 10.66
CA THR A 58 5.72 13.02 10.80
C THR A 58 5.79 14.10 9.73
N ARG A 59 6.69 15.08 9.90
CA ARG A 59 6.97 16.07 8.85
C ARG A 59 7.52 15.43 7.58
N GLN A 60 8.26 14.32 7.71
CA GLN A 60 8.78 13.58 6.56
C GLN A 60 7.65 12.93 5.76
N ASP A 61 6.64 12.34 6.43
CA ASP A 61 5.48 11.78 5.74
C ASP A 61 4.74 12.87 4.94
N VAL A 62 4.60 14.08 5.50
CA VAL A 62 3.95 15.21 4.79
C VAL A 62 4.76 15.65 3.57
N ALA A 63 6.08 15.71 3.68
CA ALA A 63 6.95 16.06 2.55
C ALA A 63 6.85 15.01 1.44
N LEU A 64 6.94 13.73 1.81
CA LEU A 64 6.86 12.61 0.87
C LEU A 64 5.48 12.53 0.19
N ALA A 65 4.40 12.76 0.94
CA ALA A 65 3.05 12.80 0.39
C ALA A 65 2.87 13.91 -0.65
N ARG A 66 3.56 15.05 -0.49
CA ARG A 66 3.56 16.14 -1.47
C ARG A 66 4.39 15.80 -2.69
N GLU A 67 5.57 15.22 -2.50
CA GLU A 67 6.49 14.82 -3.58
C GLU A 67 5.85 13.75 -4.48
N GLU A 68 5.24 12.73 -3.88
CA GLU A 68 4.60 11.62 -4.58
C GLU A 68 3.09 11.87 -4.87
N ALA A 69 2.61 13.09 -4.63
CA ALA A 69 1.24 13.53 -4.90
C ALA A 69 0.13 12.56 -4.43
N TRP A 70 0.26 12.00 -3.22
CA TRP A 70 -0.62 10.93 -2.71
C TRP A 70 -2.12 11.27 -2.73
N TRP A 71 -2.44 12.54 -2.51
CA TRP A 71 -3.81 13.03 -2.39
C TRP A 71 -4.26 13.83 -3.62
N GLY A 72 -3.45 13.82 -4.69
CA GLY A 72 -3.70 14.64 -5.87
C GLY A 72 -3.47 16.13 -5.63
N ARG A 73 -4.00 16.95 -6.54
CA ARG A 73 -3.90 18.42 -6.44
C ARG A 73 -5.00 18.94 -5.52
N PRO A 74 -4.69 19.82 -4.55
CA PRO A 74 -5.73 20.48 -3.78
C PRO A 74 -6.59 21.31 -4.73
N ILE A 75 -7.91 21.11 -4.66
CA ILE A 75 -8.89 21.93 -5.34
C ILE A 75 -9.70 22.69 -4.30
N THR A 76 -9.82 24.00 -4.47
CA THR A 76 -10.69 24.83 -3.65
C THR A 76 -12.07 24.82 -4.28
N VAL A 77 -13.08 24.43 -3.52
CA VAL A 77 -14.49 24.45 -3.94
C VAL A 77 -15.28 25.40 -3.04
N SER A 78 -16.30 26.05 -3.60
CA SER A 78 -17.24 26.83 -2.82
C SER A 78 -18.22 25.91 -2.09
N GLN A 79 -18.82 26.38 -0.98
CA GLN A 79 -19.72 25.58 -0.17
C GLN A 79 -20.94 25.09 -0.97
N GLU A 80 -21.41 25.89 -1.93
CA GLU A 80 -22.54 25.55 -2.81
C GLU A 80 -22.25 24.35 -3.74
N GLN A 81 -20.98 23.97 -3.90
CA GLN A 81 -20.54 22.87 -4.74
C GLN A 81 -20.40 21.54 -3.98
N ILE A 82 -20.54 21.54 -2.65
CA ILE A 82 -20.45 20.32 -1.83
C ILE A 82 -21.82 19.64 -1.83
N LEU A 83 -21.90 18.47 -2.49
CA LEU A 83 -23.16 17.73 -2.70
C LEU A 83 -23.64 16.97 -1.47
N GLU A 84 -22.75 16.66 -0.52
CA GLU A 84 -23.09 15.97 0.71
C GLU A 84 -23.38 16.99 1.82
N ARG A 85 -24.57 16.90 2.41
CA ARG A 85 -24.97 17.60 3.64
C ARG A 85 -25.08 16.62 4.78
#